data_AF-I0H4V3-F1
#
_entry.id   AF-I0H4V3-F1
#
_cell.length_a   1.000
_cell.length_b   1.000
_cell.length_c   1.000
_cell.angle_alpha   90.00
_cell.angle_beta   90.00
_cell.angle_gamma   90.00
#
_symmetry.space_group_name_H-M   'P 1'
#
loop_
_entity.id
_entity.type
_entity.pdbx_description
1 polymer ?
#
loop_
_entity_poly.entity_id
_entity_poly.type
_entity_poly.pdbx_seq_one_letter_code
_entity_poly.pdbx_strand_id
1 'polypeptide(L)'
;MTRIAALATASLAVVLTAGGPALAAPPADGADLIALSVESGQLRMSFRGPGQAATDPQSVRLTTSGTPTGVIPDDPAFGFLGRPGAPVWSLQEGSPFSTLDTTGIDEGTVALELADVDGPGSFAAYTLSPWGRPTLLLDSDDRTRATLPAGQRLGGVVWLFDATGEYRVTVRASKRSGSRTLKDEALYTVSVPAAAGQKQTATRQKQAATQQKQATGEQKQTAKAAAEQAPASAPKAAAAAGRKVISDGHVDMGPQLSGNKLTIRIKDDTTTPATWRELSDVTLKVTDKARIDVPAGAGYAFLGKAGEKVHLLPQSQQSGIVWPGWNTQHESVVKGTRGNVVWRLKQVDGPGEFKLFLTGSFGTPEVLFDSAKKLPQQLGIAPNTHAHGNWAFTEAGVYKLTVEMTATTTAGTSVSDTKTLTLAVGDAANTGGGDTGGGNGAEPGPSASAGAGSGTGNGSGEGGGDGSGNGGGGGDLAMTGMNIVSIAGGGALLIAAGAATVALSRRRKENG
;
A
#
# COMPACT_ATOMS: atom_id res chain seq x y z
N MET A 1 31.98 68.74 23.00
CA MET A 1 33.06 68.39 22.05
C MET A 1 33.66 67.06 22.48
N THR A 2 34.07 66.26 21.49
CA THR A 2 35.00 65.12 21.59
C THR A 2 34.44 63.76 22.05
N ARG A 3 34.41 62.85 21.08
CA ARG A 3 34.27 61.38 21.19
C ARG A 3 35.56 60.77 21.77
N ILE A 4 35.49 59.55 22.33
CA ILE A 4 36.20 58.35 21.84
C ILE A 4 35.83 57.13 22.71
N ALA A 5 35.81 55.99 22.04
CA ALA A 5 35.26 54.67 22.36
C ALA A 5 36.04 53.85 23.40
N ALA A 6 35.33 52.86 23.98
CA ALA A 6 35.92 51.58 24.38
C ALA A 6 34.93 50.45 24.07
N LEU A 7 35.38 49.51 23.24
CA LEU A 7 34.72 48.24 22.95
C LEU A 7 34.56 47.44 24.26
N ALA A 8 33.37 46.89 24.49
CA ALA A 8 33.16 45.80 25.43
C ALA A 8 32.42 44.67 24.70
N THR A 9 33.13 43.57 24.52
CA THR A 9 32.64 42.25 24.13
C THR A 9 31.57 41.77 25.10
N ALA A 10 30.35 41.58 24.62
CA ALA A 10 29.29 40.89 25.36
C ALA A 10 29.12 39.48 24.79
N SER A 11 29.55 38.50 25.57
CA SER A 11 29.35 37.08 25.36
C SER A 11 27.86 36.74 25.37
N LEU A 12 27.33 36.23 24.26
CA LEU A 12 25.96 35.72 24.19
C LEU A 12 25.94 34.32 24.82
N ALA A 13 25.37 34.21 26.02
CA ALA A 13 25.05 32.92 26.62
C ALA A 13 23.93 32.27 25.81
N VAL A 14 24.25 31.18 25.12
CA VAL A 14 23.27 30.29 24.49
C VAL A 14 22.54 29.55 25.61
N VAL A 15 21.30 29.93 25.87
CA VAL A 15 20.36 29.06 26.60
C VAL A 15 19.84 28.06 25.58
N LEU A 16 20.45 26.87 25.55
CA LEU A 16 19.86 25.69 24.92
C LEU A 16 18.65 25.27 25.76
N THR A 17 17.47 25.73 25.40
CA THR A 17 16.25 25.03 25.78
C THR A 17 16.22 23.75 24.94
N ALA A 18 16.60 22.64 25.57
CA ALA A 18 16.40 21.31 25.00
C ALA A 18 14.91 21.15 24.67
N GLY A 19 14.58 21.16 23.38
CA GLY A 19 13.27 20.73 22.91
C GLY A 19 13.10 19.28 23.34
N GLY A 20 12.16 19.01 24.24
CA GLY A 20 11.75 17.65 24.55
C GLY A 20 11.29 16.96 23.27
N PRO A 21 11.44 15.63 23.16
CA PRO A 21 11.01 14.90 21.99
C PRO A 21 9.52 15.19 21.77
N ALA A 22 9.19 15.63 20.55
CA ALA A 22 7.81 15.65 20.09
C ALA A 22 7.24 14.26 20.34
N LEU A 23 6.12 14.18 21.07
CA LEU A 23 5.35 12.94 21.15
C LEU A 23 4.88 12.65 19.73
N ALA A 24 5.62 11.80 19.02
CA ALA A 24 5.22 11.31 17.72
C ALA A 24 3.82 10.72 17.86
N ALA A 25 2.87 11.22 17.06
CA ALA A 25 1.60 10.54 16.89
C ALA A 25 1.89 9.06 16.57
N PRO A 26 1.11 8.11 17.13
CA PRO A 26 1.32 6.70 16.83
C PRO A 26 1.29 6.48 15.31
N PRO A 27 2.09 5.55 14.76
CA PRO A 27 2.09 5.28 13.34
C PRO A 27 0.67 4.93 12.89
N ALA A 28 0.13 5.69 11.95
CA ALA A 28 -1.04 5.26 11.21
C ALA A 28 -0.59 4.21 10.19
N ASP A 29 -1.36 3.14 10.03
CA ASP A 29 -1.09 2.13 9.00
C ASP A 29 -1.30 2.74 7.61
N GLY A 30 -0.33 2.63 6.70
CA GLY A 30 -0.39 3.17 5.33
C GLY A 30 0.39 4.49 5.13
N ALA A 31 0.62 4.85 3.85
CA ALA A 31 1.37 6.06 3.49
C ALA A 31 0.46 7.30 3.39
N ASP A 32 0.85 8.39 4.02
CA ASP A 32 0.19 9.69 3.92
C ASP A 32 1.12 10.66 3.18
N LEU A 33 0.76 11.04 1.94
CA LEU A 33 1.53 12.03 1.18
C LEU A 33 1.49 13.38 1.89
N ILE A 34 0.33 13.72 2.45
CA ILE A 34 0.09 14.91 3.26
C ILE A 34 -0.64 14.45 4.52
N ALA A 35 -0.01 14.61 5.68
CA ALA A 35 -0.64 14.48 6.98
C ALA A 35 -0.60 15.83 7.71
N LEU A 36 -1.77 16.29 8.16
CA LEU A 36 -1.97 17.58 8.80
C LEU A 36 -2.33 17.38 10.28
N SER A 37 -1.58 18.03 11.16
CA SER A 37 -1.82 18.05 12.61
C SER A 37 -1.79 19.47 13.15
N VAL A 38 -2.45 19.70 14.30
CA VAL A 38 -2.20 20.89 15.12
C VAL A 38 -1.39 20.50 16.34
N GLU A 39 -0.15 20.96 16.41
CA GLU A 39 0.79 20.66 17.48
C GLU A 39 1.18 21.94 18.20
N SER A 40 0.95 22.01 19.52
CA SER A 40 1.26 23.20 20.34
C SER A 40 0.69 24.51 19.75
N GLY A 41 -0.49 24.44 19.12
CA GLY A 41 -1.16 25.59 18.50
C GLY A 41 -0.60 26.01 17.14
N GLN A 42 0.27 25.21 16.52
CA GLN A 42 0.77 25.40 15.17
C GLN A 42 0.23 24.31 14.24
N LEU A 43 -0.16 24.70 13.03
CA LEU A 43 -0.46 23.73 11.98
C LEU A 43 0.86 23.12 11.51
N ARG A 44 0.90 21.80 11.30
CA ARG A 44 2.04 21.08 10.78
C ARG A 44 1.63 20.21 9.60
N MET A 45 2.43 20.25 8.54
CA MET A 45 2.37 19.36 7.39
C MET A 45 3.53 18.38 7.46
N SER A 46 3.21 17.10 7.30
CA SER A 46 4.18 16.01 7.34
C SER A 46 3.92 14.99 6.25
N PHE A 47 4.96 14.23 5.92
CA PHE A 47 4.88 13.01 5.13
C PHE A 47 4.97 11.82 6.08
N ARG A 48 4.21 10.75 5.83
CA ARG A 48 4.28 9.52 6.62
C ARG A 48 4.39 8.31 5.70
N GLY A 49 5.51 7.57 5.77
CA GLY A 49 5.64 6.28 5.08
C GLY A 49 4.88 5.16 5.82
N PRO A 50 4.58 4.02 5.15
CA PRO A 50 3.92 2.89 5.81
C PRO A 50 4.72 2.40 7.02
N GLY A 51 4.10 2.39 8.20
CA GLY A 51 4.74 1.96 9.45
C GLY A 51 5.90 2.86 9.91
N GLN A 52 6.04 4.05 9.32
CA GLN A 52 7.07 5.04 9.69
C GLN A 52 6.47 6.18 10.49
N ALA A 53 7.32 6.84 11.29
CA ALA A 53 6.95 8.09 11.93
C ALA A 53 6.76 9.19 10.88
N ALA A 54 5.97 10.21 11.23
CA ALA A 54 5.82 11.40 10.41
C ALA A 54 7.17 12.15 10.28
N THR A 55 7.51 12.57 9.07
CA THR A 55 8.73 13.31 8.74
C THR A 55 8.41 14.59 7.96
N ASP A 56 9.39 15.48 7.87
CA ASP A 56 9.30 16.66 7.00
C ASP A 56 9.26 16.22 5.52
N PRO A 57 8.27 16.65 4.73
CA PRO A 57 8.21 16.32 3.31
C PRO A 57 9.46 16.69 2.52
N GLN A 58 10.18 17.76 2.93
CA GLN A 58 11.42 18.18 2.26
C GLN A 58 12.56 17.18 2.42
N SER A 59 12.50 16.31 3.43
CA SER A 59 13.49 15.27 3.68
C SER A 59 13.31 14.02 2.81
N VAL A 60 12.21 13.94 2.05
CA VAL A 60 11.83 12.78 1.26
C VAL A 60 11.86 13.12 -0.23
N ARG A 61 12.46 12.23 -1.03
CA ARG A 61 12.43 12.32 -2.49
C ARG A 61 11.54 11.23 -3.06
N LEU A 62 10.44 11.63 -3.69
CA LEU A 62 9.50 10.73 -4.32
C LEU A 62 9.95 10.44 -5.74
N THR A 63 9.69 9.22 -6.24
CA THR A 63 10.05 8.85 -7.61
C THR A 63 8.91 8.06 -8.23
N THR A 64 8.46 8.46 -9.43
CA THR A 64 7.51 7.67 -10.22
C THR A 64 8.25 6.52 -10.92
N SER A 65 7.51 5.60 -11.52
CA SER A 65 8.11 4.68 -12.48
C SER A 65 8.71 5.42 -13.69
N GLY A 66 9.64 4.77 -14.38
CA GLY A 66 10.25 5.29 -15.61
C GLY A 66 9.39 5.11 -16.86
N THR A 67 8.24 4.46 -16.73
CA THR A 67 7.26 4.24 -17.81
C THR A 67 6.01 5.07 -17.52
N PRO A 68 5.35 5.64 -18.54
CA PRO A 68 4.07 6.30 -18.33
C PRO A 68 3.09 5.32 -17.67
N THR A 69 2.39 5.77 -16.61
CA THR A 69 1.33 4.97 -15.97
C THR A 69 0.15 4.77 -16.93
N GLY A 70 0.01 5.63 -17.93
CA GLY A 70 -0.93 5.46 -19.01
C GLY A 70 -1.03 6.72 -19.87
N VAL A 71 -2.14 6.84 -20.57
CA VAL A 71 -2.51 8.05 -21.31
C VAL A 71 -3.81 8.63 -20.75
N ILE A 72 -3.98 9.95 -20.82
CA ILE A 72 -5.22 10.62 -20.41
C ILE A 72 -6.40 9.97 -21.14
N PRO A 73 -7.43 9.49 -20.43
CA PRO A 73 -8.57 8.85 -21.07
C PRO A 73 -9.45 9.86 -21.80
N ASP A 74 -10.17 9.39 -22.81
CA ASP A 74 -11.27 10.13 -23.45
C ASP A 74 -12.55 10.05 -22.58
N ASP A 75 -12.42 10.49 -21.32
CA ASP A 75 -13.53 10.60 -20.36
C ASP A 75 -13.58 12.05 -19.84
N PRO A 76 -14.69 12.78 -20.02
CA PRO A 76 -14.85 14.15 -19.55
C PRO A 76 -14.54 14.37 -18.06
N ALA A 77 -14.71 13.35 -17.21
CA ALA A 77 -14.37 13.43 -15.79
C ALA A 77 -12.87 13.68 -15.56
N PHE A 78 -12.00 13.31 -16.50
CA PHE A 78 -10.56 13.54 -16.47
C PHE A 78 -10.11 14.68 -17.39
N GLY A 79 -11.03 15.45 -17.96
CA GLY A 79 -10.71 16.54 -18.88
C GLY A 79 -9.81 17.64 -18.28
N PHE A 80 -9.77 17.75 -16.94
CA PHE A 80 -8.86 18.64 -16.22
C PHE A 80 -7.38 18.28 -16.37
N LEU A 81 -7.06 17.06 -16.84
CA LEU A 81 -5.67 16.62 -17.06
C LEU A 81 -5.11 17.08 -18.41
N GLY A 82 -5.95 17.62 -19.30
CA GLY A 82 -5.56 18.04 -20.63
C GLY A 82 -6.09 17.10 -21.72
N ARG A 83 -5.32 16.96 -22.81
CA ARG A 83 -5.79 16.29 -24.03
C ARG A 83 -5.82 14.77 -23.89
N PRO A 84 -6.93 14.09 -24.24
CA PRO A 84 -6.97 12.63 -24.32
C PRO A 84 -5.84 12.07 -25.18
N GLY A 85 -5.25 10.96 -24.74
CA GLY A 85 -4.15 10.27 -25.40
C GLY A 85 -2.74 10.75 -25.03
N ALA A 86 -2.59 11.84 -24.27
CA ALA A 86 -1.27 12.29 -23.81
C ALA A 86 -0.71 11.37 -22.70
N PRO A 87 0.59 10.98 -22.74
CA PRO A 87 1.19 10.13 -21.72
C PRO A 87 1.36 10.87 -20.40
N VAL A 88 1.21 10.16 -19.29
CA VAL A 88 1.37 10.70 -17.94
C VAL A 88 2.02 9.70 -16.99
N TRP A 89 2.55 10.22 -15.89
CA TRP A 89 3.20 9.46 -14.82
C TRP A 89 2.49 9.72 -13.50
N SER A 90 2.47 8.73 -12.62
CA SER A 90 1.87 8.85 -11.29
C SER A 90 2.78 8.25 -10.21
N LEU A 91 2.58 8.69 -8.96
CA LEU A 91 3.19 8.07 -7.78
C LEU A 91 2.59 6.71 -7.42
N GLN A 92 1.63 6.18 -8.20
CA GLN A 92 0.84 5.00 -7.82
C GLN A 92 1.55 3.66 -8.08
N GLU A 93 2.60 3.60 -8.90
CA GLU A 93 3.05 2.32 -9.46
C GLU A 93 3.68 1.39 -8.41
N GLY A 94 2.93 0.35 -8.00
CA GLY A 94 3.39 -0.73 -7.12
C GLY A 94 3.18 -0.51 -5.62
N SER A 95 2.41 0.49 -5.21
CA SER A 95 2.08 0.80 -3.80
C SER A 95 0.57 1.03 -3.65
N PRO A 96 -0.06 0.79 -2.47
CA PRO A 96 -1.40 1.29 -2.23
C PRO A 96 -1.48 2.79 -2.50
N PHE A 97 -2.66 3.26 -2.91
CA PHE A 97 -2.90 4.69 -3.06
C PHE A 97 -2.45 5.42 -1.79
N SER A 98 -1.76 6.53 -1.99
CA SER A 98 -1.44 7.42 -0.90
C SER A 98 -2.71 8.02 -0.31
N THR A 99 -2.64 8.42 0.95
CA THR A 99 -3.73 9.14 1.59
C THR A 99 -3.38 10.60 1.85
N LEU A 100 -4.43 11.39 2.11
CA LEU A 100 -4.34 12.69 2.72
C LEU A 100 -5.03 12.60 4.09
N ASP A 101 -4.28 12.84 5.15
CA ASP A 101 -4.72 12.69 6.54
C ASP A 101 -4.95 14.06 7.20
N THR A 102 -6.21 14.35 7.56
CA THR A 102 -6.63 15.50 8.38
C THR A 102 -7.13 15.08 9.76
N THR A 103 -6.90 13.83 10.18
CA THR A 103 -7.35 13.31 11.48
C THR A 103 -6.67 13.99 12.67
N GLY A 104 -5.46 14.54 12.47
CA GLY A 104 -4.78 15.42 13.43
C GLY A 104 -5.37 16.82 13.57
N ILE A 105 -6.50 17.10 12.89
CA ILE A 105 -7.23 18.36 12.95
C ILE A 105 -8.57 18.12 13.66
N ASP A 106 -8.80 18.81 14.77
CA ASP A 106 -9.95 18.54 15.65
C ASP A 106 -11.32 18.78 14.99
N GLU A 107 -11.49 19.93 14.32
CA GLU A 107 -12.78 20.34 13.76
C GLU A 107 -12.63 21.39 12.64
N GLY A 108 -13.73 21.58 11.90
CA GLY A 108 -13.85 22.56 10.84
C GLY A 108 -13.29 22.07 9.50
N THR A 109 -12.64 22.98 8.79
CA THR A 109 -12.02 22.70 7.50
C THR A 109 -10.59 23.21 7.45
N VAL A 110 -9.79 22.61 6.57
CA VAL A 110 -8.46 23.06 6.22
C VAL A 110 -8.43 23.39 4.73
N ALA A 111 -7.91 24.56 4.38
CA ALA A 111 -7.64 24.93 3.01
C ALA A 111 -6.28 24.38 2.59
N LEU A 112 -6.23 23.65 1.50
CA LEU A 112 -5.01 23.20 0.85
C LEU A 112 -4.80 24.03 -0.41
N GLU A 113 -3.60 24.54 -0.61
CA GLU A 113 -3.23 25.44 -1.70
C GLU A 113 -1.98 24.94 -2.40
N LEU A 114 -2.00 24.92 -3.72
CA LEU A 114 -0.81 24.76 -4.55
C LEU A 114 -0.13 26.12 -4.62
N ALA A 115 0.94 26.31 -3.85
CA ALA A 115 1.63 27.59 -3.75
C ALA A 115 2.58 27.81 -4.93
N ASP A 116 3.25 26.75 -5.38
CA ASP A 116 4.17 26.78 -6.52
C ASP A 116 4.37 25.37 -7.11
N VAL A 117 4.64 25.29 -8.41
CA VAL A 117 5.10 24.07 -9.10
C VAL A 117 6.22 24.46 -10.05
N ASP A 118 7.45 24.09 -9.70
CA ASP A 118 8.61 24.20 -10.58
C ASP A 118 8.93 22.83 -11.17
N GLY A 119 8.82 22.70 -12.48
CA GLY A 119 9.00 21.43 -13.16
C GLY A 119 8.83 21.54 -14.68
N PRO A 120 9.12 20.46 -15.42
CA PRO A 120 9.09 20.44 -16.88
C PRO A 120 7.69 20.40 -17.50
N GLY A 121 6.64 20.24 -16.69
CA GLY A 121 5.27 20.02 -17.15
C GLY A 121 4.24 20.36 -16.08
N SER A 122 3.01 19.91 -16.30
CA SER A 122 1.84 20.17 -15.46
C SER A 122 1.74 19.15 -14.31
N PHE A 123 1.11 19.59 -13.22
CA PHE A 123 0.86 18.78 -12.04
C PHE A 123 -0.63 18.78 -11.70
N ALA A 124 -1.15 17.61 -11.35
CA ALA A 124 -2.49 17.49 -10.79
C ALA A 124 -2.53 16.52 -9.60
N ALA A 125 -3.27 16.90 -8.56
CA ALA A 125 -3.62 16.06 -7.42
C ALA A 125 -5.14 15.87 -7.35
N TYR A 126 -5.59 14.63 -7.27
CA TYR A 126 -7.02 14.29 -7.17
C TYR A 126 -7.23 13.04 -6.32
N THR A 127 -8.45 12.85 -5.82
CA THR A 127 -8.84 11.58 -5.19
C THR A 127 -9.65 10.74 -6.16
N LEU A 128 -9.47 9.43 -6.14
CA LEU A 128 -10.39 8.48 -6.76
C LEU A 128 -11.40 7.97 -5.73
N SER A 129 -12.67 8.04 -6.08
CA SER A 129 -13.70 7.26 -5.39
C SER A 129 -13.40 5.74 -5.53
N PRO A 130 -14.06 4.86 -4.74
CA PRO A 130 -13.90 3.41 -4.87
C PRO A 130 -14.14 2.87 -6.29
N TRP A 131 -14.91 3.62 -7.10
CA TRP A 131 -15.24 3.30 -8.48
C TRP A 131 -14.39 4.05 -9.52
N GLY A 132 -13.30 4.69 -9.07
CA GLY A 132 -12.37 5.33 -10.00
C GLY A 132 -12.87 6.66 -10.58
N ARG A 133 -13.93 7.27 -10.03
CA ARG A 133 -14.32 8.63 -10.40
C ARG A 133 -13.42 9.66 -9.70
N PRO A 134 -12.79 10.58 -10.44
CA PRO A 134 -11.87 11.56 -9.88
C PRO A 134 -12.62 12.71 -9.20
N THR A 135 -12.04 13.23 -8.13
CA THR A 135 -12.37 14.54 -7.57
C THR A 135 -11.08 15.34 -7.50
N LEU A 136 -10.98 16.37 -8.35
CA LEU A 136 -9.82 17.24 -8.43
C LEU A 136 -9.64 18.00 -7.10
N LEU A 137 -8.42 17.91 -6.54
CA LEU A 137 -8.00 18.67 -5.38
C LEU A 137 -7.25 19.92 -5.82
N LEU A 138 -6.12 19.73 -6.49
CA LEU A 138 -5.21 20.78 -6.92
C LEU A 138 -4.74 20.50 -8.35
N ASP A 139 -4.54 21.54 -9.15
CA ASP A 139 -3.74 21.47 -10.38
C ASP A 139 -2.95 22.76 -10.59
N SER A 140 -1.94 22.68 -11.46
CA SER A 140 -1.09 23.81 -11.85
C SER A 140 -1.78 24.79 -12.80
N ASP A 141 -2.92 24.42 -13.39
CA ASP A 141 -3.47 25.10 -14.57
C ASP A 141 -4.68 25.98 -14.25
N ASP A 142 -5.47 25.62 -13.24
CA ASP A 142 -6.73 26.28 -12.87
C ASP A 142 -7.00 26.20 -11.35
N ARG A 143 -7.21 25.00 -10.83
CA ARG A 143 -7.64 24.77 -9.44
C ARG A 143 -6.47 24.70 -8.48
N THR A 144 -5.96 25.85 -8.07
CA THR A 144 -4.86 25.95 -7.10
C THR A 144 -5.28 25.82 -5.63
N ARG A 145 -6.56 25.60 -5.32
CA ARG A 145 -7.06 25.50 -3.94
C ARG A 145 -8.19 24.48 -3.76
N ALA A 146 -8.11 23.72 -2.67
CA ALA A 146 -9.15 22.84 -2.15
C ALA A 146 -9.51 23.18 -0.69
N THR A 147 -10.72 22.84 -0.28
CA THR A 147 -11.14 22.86 1.13
C THR A 147 -11.44 21.43 1.54
N LEU A 148 -10.80 20.97 2.61
CA LEU A 148 -10.88 19.61 3.11
C LEU A 148 -11.55 19.62 4.49
N PRO A 149 -12.45 18.68 4.77
CA PRO A 149 -12.97 18.50 6.12
C PRO A 149 -11.87 18.05 7.08
N ALA A 150 -11.95 18.50 8.33
CA ALA A 150 -11.14 17.99 9.43
C ALA A 150 -11.57 16.56 9.82
N GLY A 151 -10.68 15.82 10.49
CA GLY A 151 -11.03 14.50 11.05
C GLY A 151 -11.13 13.38 10.02
N GLN A 152 -10.59 13.54 8.81
CA GLN A 152 -10.73 12.57 7.73
C GLN A 152 -9.39 12.06 7.22
N ARG A 153 -9.35 10.78 6.84
CA ARG A 153 -8.25 10.22 6.06
C ARG A 153 -8.77 9.86 4.67
N LEU A 154 -8.43 10.69 3.69
CA LEU A 154 -8.87 10.57 2.31
C LEU A 154 -7.95 9.61 1.56
N GLY A 155 -8.45 8.43 1.21
CA GLY A 155 -7.76 7.48 0.35
C GLY A 155 -7.87 7.83 -1.14
N GLY A 156 -7.14 7.09 -1.98
CA GLY A 156 -7.23 7.23 -3.43
C GLY A 156 -6.54 8.48 -3.98
N VAL A 157 -5.61 9.09 -3.22
CA VAL A 157 -4.89 10.29 -3.66
C VAL A 157 -3.91 9.91 -4.77
N VAL A 158 -4.06 10.58 -5.91
CA VAL A 158 -3.18 10.46 -7.07
C VAL A 158 -2.50 11.80 -7.31
N TRP A 159 -1.18 11.77 -7.41
CA TRP A 159 -0.37 12.86 -7.95
C TRP A 159 0.07 12.45 -9.35
N LEU A 160 -0.25 13.27 -10.34
CA LEU A 160 -0.04 13.02 -11.76
C LEU A 160 0.84 14.10 -12.37
N PHE A 161 1.70 13.68 -13.30
CA PHE A 161 2.64 14.52 -14.03
C PHE A 161 2.56 14.20 -15.53
N ASP A 162 2.65 15.20 -16.40
CA ASP A 162 2.54 15.04 -17.86
C ASP A 162 3.88 15.07 -18.62
N ALA A 163 4.99 15.30 -17.89
CA ALA A 163 6.33 15.32 -18.47
C ALA A 163 7.37 14.67 -17.54
N THR A 164 8.46 14.18 -18.14
CA THR A 164 9.61 13.60 -17.40
C THR A 164 10.57 14.69 -16.91
N GLY A 165 11.10 14.52 -15.71
CA GLY A 165 12.08 15.40 -15.07
C GLY A 165 11.85 15.53 -13.56
N GLU A 166 12.54 16.48 -12.94
CA GLU A 166 12.35 16.78 -11.52
C GLU A 166 11.26 17.85 -11.36
N TYR A 167 10.36 17.64 -10.40
CA TYR A 167 9.35 18.58 -9.97
C TYR A 167 9.59 18.98 -8.51
N ARG A 168 9.37 20.25 -8.23
CA ARG A 168 9.31 20.87 -6.92
C ARG A 168 7.89 21.39 -6.72
N VAL A 169 7.11 20.69 -5.91
CA VAL A 169 5.70 21.03 -5.64
C VAL A 169 5.60 21.63 -4.25
N THR A 170 5.27 22.91 -4.16
CA THR A 170 5.09 23.62 -2.89
C THR A 170 3.61 23.64 -2.53
N VAL A 171 3.27 23.01 -1.40
CA VAL A 171 1.88 22.92 -0.92
C VAL A 171 1.77 23.67 0.39
N ARG A 172 0.74 24.51 0.50
CA ARG A 172 0.42 25.27 1.71
C ARG A 172 -0.91 24.79 2.29
N ALA A 173 -0.94 24.55 3.59
CA ALA A 173 -2.18 24.32 4.34
C ALA A 173 -2.51 25.52 5.21
N SER A 174 -3.79 25.82 5.37
CA SER A 174 -4.25 26.84 6.32
C SER A 174 -5.57 26.46 7.00
N LYS A 175 -5.65 26.70 8.32
CA LYS A 175 -6.82 26.45 9.16
C LYS A 175 -7.17 27.70 9.94
N ARG A 176 -8.46 28.03 10.04
CA ARG A 176 -8.93 29.09 10.94
C ARG A 176 -9.05 28.54 12.36
N SER A 177 -8.48 29.23 13.34
CA SER A 177 -8.55 28.92 14.77
C SER A 177 -8.91 30.19 15.53
N GLY A 178 -10.20 30.35 15.84
CA GLY A 178 -10.76 31.60 16.37
C GLY A 178 -10.53 32.79 15.43
N SER A 179 -9.82 33.81 15.91
CA SER A 179 -9.44 35.00 15.12
C SER A 179 -8.14 34.83 14.33
N ARG A 180 -7.39 33.74 14.55
CA ARG A 180 -6.10 33.49 13.91
C ARG A 180 -6.24 32.51 12.74
N THR A 181 -5.33 32.60 11.80
CA THR A 181 -5.14 31.59 10.75
C THR A 181 -3.82 30.90 10.98
N LEU A 182 -3.86 29.60 11.27
CA LEU A 182 -2.68 28.75 11.31
C LEU A 182 -2.31 28.37 9.88
N LYS A 183 -1.01 28.34 9.57
CA LYS A 183 -0.50 27.99 8.25
C LYS A 183 0.74 27.13 8.39
N ASP A 184 0.92 26.22 7.44
CA ASP A 184 2.18 25.55 7.22
C ASP A 184 2.40 25.35 5.72
N GLU A 185 3.65 25.22 5.30
CA GLU A 185 4.03 25.06 3.90
C GLU A 185 5.16 24.04 3.78
N ALA A 186 5.02 23.12 2.82
CA ALA A 186 6.01 22.09 2.58
C ALA A 186 6.36 22.01 1.09
N LEU A 187 7.62 21.67 0.83
CA LEU A 187 8.14 21.43 -0.51
C LEU A 187 8.34 19.93 -0.73
N TYR A 188 7.72 19.40 -1.78
CA TYR A 188 7.87 18.03 -2.23
C TYR A 188 8.78 17.97 -3.45
N THR A 189 9.79 17.10 -3.41
CA THR A 189 10.64 16.84 -4.59
C THR A 189 10.23 15.50 -5.21
N VAL A 190 9.79 15.55 -6.47
CA VAL A 190 9.34 14.36 -7.22
C VAL A 190 10.21 14.16 -8.46
N SER A 191 10.72 12.96 -8.63
CA SER A 191 11.48 12.54 -9.80
C SER A 191 10.59 11.75 -10.74
N VAL A 192 10.42 12.22 -11.97
CA VAL A 192 9.73 11.49 -13.04
C VAL A 192 10.78 11.03 -14.05
N PRO A 193 11.32 9.80 -13.92
CA PRO A 193 12.41 9.36 -14.76
C PRO A 193 11.98 9.19 -16.21
N ALA A 194 12.84 9.59 -17.13
CA ALA A 194 12.68 9.26 -18.54
C ALA A 194 12.96 7.77 -18.78
N ALA A 195 12.19 7.14 -19.68
CA ALA A 195 12.47 5.79 -20.12
C ALA A 195 13.91 5.70 -20.68
N ALA A 196 14.66 4.68 -20.26
CA ALA A 196 16.04 4.47 -20.70
C ALA A 196 16.09 4.36 -22.23
N GLY A 197 16.51 5.43 -22.92
CA GLY A 197 16.57 5.50 -24.38
C GLY A 197 16.24 6.87 -24.99
N GLN A 198 15.61 7.79 -24.25
CA GLN A 198 15.39 9.15 -24.75
C GLN A 198 16.48 10.11 -24.28
N LYS A 199 17.39 10.47 -25.18
CA LYS A 199 18.37 11.54 -24.96
C LYS A 199 17.63 12.87 -24.79
N GLN A 200 17.55 13.38 -23.57
CA GLN A 200 17.26 14.78 -23.33
C GLN A 200 18.43 15.63 -23.84
N THR A 201 18.20 16.43 -24.87
CA THR A 201 19.11 17.51 -25.28
C THR A 201 19.04 18.64 -24.26
N ALA A 202 19.89 18.57 -23.24
CA ALA A 202 20.16 19.69 -22.35
C ALA A 202 21.37 20.48 -22.87
N THR A 203 21.12 21.64 -23.46
CA THR A 203 22.14 22.67 -23.72
C THR A 203 22.41 23.46 -22.44
N ARG A 204 23.55 23.22 -21.77
CA ARG A 204 24.50 24.30 -21.37
C ARG A 204 25.82 23.78 -20.76
N GLN A 205 26.91 24.08 -21.48
CA GLN A 205 28.26 24.49 -21.04
C GLN A 205 28.99 23.75 -19.90
N LYS A 206 29.84 22.78 -20.31
CA LYS A 206 31.30 22.72 -20.16
C LYS A 206 31.92 23.33 -18.87
N GLN A 207 32.40 22.45 -17.98
CA GLN A 207 33.78 22.50 -17.49
C GLN A 207 34.27 21.08 -17.16
N ALA A 208 35.52 20.82 -17.56
CA ALA A 208 36.08 19.50 -17.74
C ALA A 208 36.91 19.06 -16.53
N ALA A 209 36.70 17.78 -16.20
CA ALA A 209 37.66 16.73 -15.83
C ALA A 209 39.02 17.10 -15.20
N THR A 210 39.31 16.43 -14.08
CA THR A 210 40.57 15.75 -13.72
C THR A 210 40.29 15.04 -12.38
N GLN A 211 40.59 13.79 -12.06
CA GLN A 211 41.57 12.80 -12.52
C GLN A 211 41.03 11.38 -12.25
N GLN A 212 41.33 10.45 -13.16
CA GLN A 212 41.42 9.02 -12.84
C GLN A 212 42.79 8.71 -12.24
N LYS A 213 42.84 7.82 -11.24
CA LYS A 213 43.90 6.79 -11.18
C LYS A 213 43.52 5.60 -10.28
N GLN A 214 43.50 4.43 -10.93
CA GLN A 214 43.99 3.12 -10.49
C GLN A 214 44.03 2.80 -8.99
N ALA A 215 43.39 1.69 -8.60
CA ALA A 215 44.14 0.46 -8.34
C ALA A 215 43.19 -0.73 -8.09
N THR A 216 43.40 -1.78 -8.87
CA THR A 216 43.03 -3.18 -8.61
C THR A 216 43.73 -3.70 -7.36
N GLY A 217 43.02 -4.50 -6.56
CA GLY A 217 43.59 -5.29 -5.48
C GLY A 217 42.66 -6.45 -5.13
N GLU A 218 43.02 -7.64 -5.61
CA GLU A 218 42.44 -8.92 -5.23
C GLU A 218 42.55 -9.13 -3.72
N GLN A 219 41.55 -9.76 -3.10
CA GLN A 219 41.82 -10.69 -2.00
C GLN A 219 40.74 -11.77 -1.88
N LYS A 220 41.27 -12.97 -1.69
CA LYS A 220 40.66 -14.30 -1.80
C LYS A 220 40.48 -14.87 -0.39
N GLN A 221 39.41 -15.63 -0.21
CA GLN A 221 39.20 -16.68 0.80
C GLN A 221 39.19 -16.28 2.29
N THR A 222 38.10 -16.62 2.99
CA THR A 222 38.07 -17.87 3.78
C THR A 222 36.65 -18.20 4.26
N ALA A 223 36.28 -19.46 4.04
CA ALA A 223 35.10 -20.09 4.61
C ALA A 223 35.42 -20.57 6.03
N LYS A 224 34.44 -20.52 6.94
CA LYS A 224 34.39 -21.42 8.09
C LYS A 224 32.95 -21.81 8.38
N ALA A 225 32.71 -23.11 8.29
CA ALA A 225 31.46 -23.79 8.60
C ALA A 225 31.24 -23.90 10.11
N ALA A 226 29.97 -23.92 10.53
CA ALA A 226 29.55 -24.50 11.79
C ALA A 226 28.12 -25.08 11.67
N ALA A 227 28.10 -26.41 11.65
CA ALA A 227 27.10 -27.41 12.01
C ALA A 227 25.61 -27.05 12.21
N GLU A 228 24.85 -27.77 11.39
CA GLU A 228 23.49 -28.29 11.44
C GLU A 228 23.07 -29.00 12.76
N GLN A 229 21.84 -28.74 13.22
CA GLN A 229 21.04 -29.65 14.04
C GLN A 229 19.59 -29.64 13.52
N ALA A 230 19.06 -30.83 13.24
CA ALA A 230 17.68 -31.11 12.81
C ALA A 230 16.99 -32.03 13.85
N PRO A 231 15.72 -32.41 13.70
CA PRO A 231 14.58 -31.73 14.34
C PRO A 231 13.81 -32.66 15.30
N ALA A 232 12.96 -32.09 16.16
CA ALA A 232 11.98 -32.86 16.94
C ALA A 232 10.53 -32.53 16.55
N SER A 233 9.87 -33.61 16.15
CA SER A 233 8.45 -33.89 15.87
C SER A 233 7.35 -33.04 16.51
N ALA A 234 6.32 -32.76 15.72
CA ALA A 234 5.00 -32.27 16.12
C ALA A 234 4.10 -33.36 16.74
N PRO A 235 3.08 -32.98 17.52
CA PRO A 235 1.82 -33.69 17.53
C PRO A 235 0.60 -32.80 17.20
N LYS A 236 -0.17 -33.30 16.22
CA LYS A 236 -1.64 -33.47 16.16
C LYS A 236 -2.55 -32.46 16.89
N ALA A 237 -3.35 -31.78 16.06
CA ALA A 237 -4.71 -31.25 16.26
C ALA A 237 -5.24 -31.21 17.70
N ALA A 238 -5.25 -30.01 18.28
CA ALA A 238 -6.04 -29.64 19.44
C ALA A 238 -7.14 -28.66 19.03
N ALA A 239 -8.24 -28.72 19.80
CA ALA A 239 -9.55 -28.12 19.58
C ALA A 239 -9.57 -26.63 19.19
N ALA A 240 -10.69 -26.22 18.59
CA ALA A 240 -11.01 -24.85 18.19
C ALA A 240 -10.81 -23.84 19.33
N ALA A 241 -9.60 -23.30 19.44
CA ALA A 241 -9.39 -21.98 20.01
C ALA A 241 -10.13 -20.97 19.11
N GLY A 242 -10.89 -20.05 19.72
CA GLY A 242 -11.74 -19.11 18.98
C GLY A 242 -10.94 -18.36 17.91
N ARG A 243 -11.42 -18.39 16.66
CA ARG A 243 -10.78 -17.67 15.56
C ARG A 243 -10.75 -16.18 15.88
N LYS A 244 -9.60 -15.54 15.64
CA LYS A 244 -9.48 -14.08 15.68
C LYS A 244 -10.32 -13.48 14.55
N VAL A 245 -11.32 -12.70 14.90
CA VAL A 245 -12.07 -11.90 13.95
C VAL A 245 -11.36 -10.56 13.76
N ILE A 246 -11.15 -10.16 12.51
CA ILE A 246 -10.57 -8.86 12.15
C ILE A 246 -11.56 -8.15 11.23
N SER A 247 -12.15 -7.06 11.72
CA SER A 247 -13.18 -6.28 11.02
C SER A 247 -12.72 -4.89 10.58
N ASP A 248 -11.55 -4.45 11.05
CA ASP A 248 -10.96 -3.14 10.79
C ASP A 248 -9.43 -3.24 10.81
N GLY A 249 -8.76 -2.37 10.05
CA GLY A 249 -7.30 -2.25 10.03
C GLY A 249 -6.59 -3.06 8.95
N HIS A 250 -5.27 -2.86 8.86
CA HIS A 250 -4.42 -3.40 7.80
C HIS A 250 -4.05 -4.87 8.05
N VAL A 251 -4.19 -5.71 7.02
CA VAL A 251 -3.73 -7.10 7.04
C VAL A 251 -3.15 -7.49 5.69
N ASP A 252 -2.07 -8.27 5.68
CA ASP A 252 -1.48 -8.79 4.44
C ASP A 252 -1.41 -10.30 4.43
N MET A 253 -1.84 -10.93 3.34
CA MET A 253 -1.53 -12.33 3.09
C MET A 253 -0.17 -12.47 2.40
N GLY A 254 0.74 -13.27 2.96
CA GLY A 254 2.06 -13.45 2.39
C GLY A 254 2.71 -14.78 2.76
N PRO A 255 3.72 -15.23 2.01
CA PRO A 255 4.47 -16.41 2.38
C PRO A 255 5.53 -16.08 3.45
N GLN A 256 5.83 -17.07 4.27
CA GLN A 256 7.07 -17.18 5.06
C GLN A 256 7.83 -18.41 4.58
N LEU A 257 9.16 -18.37 4.67
CA LEU A 257 10.04 -19.46 4.27
C LEU A 257 10.88 -19.89 5.48
N SER A 258 10.86 -21.18 5.79
CA SER A 258 11.72 -21.79 6.81
C SER A 258 12.40 -23.01 6.21
N GLY A 259 13.68 -22.89 5.84
CA GLY A 259 14.36 -23.89 5.02
C GLY A 259 13.65 -24.06 3.68
N ASN A 260 13.20 -25.28 3.37
CA ASN A 260 12.43 -25.58 2.16
C ASN A 260 10.91 -25.61 2.39
N LYS A 261 10.42 -25.11 3.53
CA LYS A 261 9.00 -25.03 3.84
C LYS A 261 8.50 -23.61 3.61
N LEU A 262 7.68 -23.43 2.57
CA LEU A 262 6.85 -22.25 2.40
C LEU A 262 5.61 -22.37 3.30
N THR A 263 5.13 -21.29 3.89
CA THR A 263 3.87 -21.27 4.64
C THR A 263 3.16 -19.94 4.40
N ILE A 264 1.92 -19.97 3.93
CA ILE A 264 1.09 -18.78 3.75
C ILE A 264 0.53 -18.37 5.11
N ARG A 265 0.69 -17.09 5.47
CA ARG A 265 0.19 -16.50 6.71
C ARG A 265 -0.45 -15.14 6.47
N ILE A 266 -1.16 -14.64 7.48
CA ILE A 266 -1.65 -13.26 7.54
C ILE A 266 -0.75 -12.47 8.48
N LYS A 267 -0.17 -11.38 8.01
CA LYS A 267 0.42 -10.33 8.85
C LYS A 267 -0.72 -9.44 9.35
N ASP A 268 -1.00 -9.52 10.64
CA ASP A 268 -2.01 -8.72 11.33
C ASP A 268 -1.35 -7.49 11.95
N ASP A 269 -1.50 -6.35 11.28
CA ASP A 269 -0.96 -5.06 11.73
C ASP A 269 -1.92 -4.33 12.67
N THR A 270 -3.10 -4.89 12.98
CA THR A 270 -4.02 -4.35 14.01
C THR A 270 -3.49 -4.48 15.43
N THR A 271 -2.37 -5.18 15.59
CA THR A 271 -1.63 -5.35 16.85
C THR A 271 -0.26 -4.73 16.72
N THR A 272 0.24 -4.13 17.81
CA THR A 272 1.59 -3.57 17.86
C THR A 272 2.41 -4.30 18.91
N PRO A 273 3.52 -4.98 18.53
CA PRO A 273 4.01 -5.18 17.15
C PRO A 273 3.09 -6.11 16.33
N ALA A 274 3.25 -6.04 15.00
CA ALA A 274 2.52 -6.87 14.05
C ALA A 274 2.64 -8.36 14.35
N THR A 275 1.54 -9.11 14.21
CA THR A 275 1.50 -10.55 14.51
C THR A 275 1.26 -11.37 13.24
N TRP A 276 2.08 -12.39 12.99
CA TRP A 276 1.82 -13.36 11.92
C TRP A 276 0.90 -14.47 12.42
N ARG A 277 -0.24 -14.66 11.75
CA ARG A 277 -1.28 -15.64 12.12
C ARG A 277 -1.46 -16.70 11.03
N GLU A 278 -1.87 -17.90 11.43
CA GLU A 278 -2.33 -18.92 10.49
C GLU A 278 -3.70 -18.52 9.89
N LEU A 279 -3.90 -18.79 8.60
CA LEU A 279 -5.17 -18.47 7.92
C LEU A 279 -6.38 -19.19 8.56
N SER A 280 -6.16 -20.38 9.15
CA SER A 280 -7.21 -21.16 9.83
C SER A 280 -7.74 -20.49 11.10
N ASP A 281 -6.94 -19.62 11.69
CA ASP A 281 -7.17 -19.01 13.00
C ASP A 281 -7.73 -17.59 12.85
N VAL A 282 -7.94 -17.13 11.62
CA VAL A 282 -8.41 -15.78 11.30
C VAL A 282 -9.72 -15.86 10.52
N THR A 283 -10.64 -14.93 10.80
CA THR A 283 -11.77 -14.63 9.94
C THR A 283 -11.79 -13.14 9.67
N LEU A 284 -11.69 -12.77 8.40
CA LEU A 284 -11.82 -11.37 7.98
C LEU A 284 -13.31 -11.03 7.90
N LYS A 285 -13.77 -10.07 8.70
CA LYS A 285 -15.16 -9.63 8.74
C LYS A 285 -15.31 -8.43 7.81
N VAL A 286 -16.07 -8.62 6.74
CA VAL A 286 -16.47 -7.55 5.83
C VAL A 286 -17.82 -7.03 6.32
N THR A 287 -17.82 -5.86 6.96
CA THR A 287 -19.04 -5.27 7.55
C THR A 287 -19.91 -4.61 6.49
N ASP A 288 -21.16 -4.28 6.84
CA ASP A 288 -22.06 -3.55 5.93
C ASP A 288 -21.61 -2.10 5.66
N LYS A 289 -20.59 -1.58 6.37
CA LYS A 289 -19.89 -0.33 6.01
C LYS A 289 -19.22 -0.41 4.63
N ALA A 290 -18.86 -1.60 4.19
CA ALA A 290 -18.27 -1.85 2.87
C ALA A 290 -19.33 -2.04 1.77
N ARG A 291 -20.62 -1.90 2.08
CA ARG A 291 -21.70 -2.14 1.11
C ARG A 291 -21.93 -0.92 0.23
N ILE A 292 -21.83 -1.11 -1.08
CA ILE A 292 -21.89 -0.04 -2.07
C ILE A 292 -22.69 -0.47 -3.31
N ASP A 293 -23.22 0.51 -4.04
CA ASP A 293 -23.95 0.27 -5.30
C ASP A 293 -22.98 0.19 -6.47
N VAL A 294 -23.11 -0.84 -7.31
CA VAL A 294 -22.36 -0.99 -8.56
C VAL A 294 -22.62 0.24 -9.44
N PRO A 295 -21.57 0.93 -9.90
CA PRO A 295 -21.73 2.18 -10.63
C PRO A 295 -22.29 1.90 -12.02
N ALA A 296 -22.97 2.90 -12.59
CA ALA A 296 -23.36 2.84 -14.00
C ALA A 296 -22.11 2.88 -14.91
N GLY A 297 -22.19 2.18 -16.04
CA GLY A 297 -21.14 2.15 -17.07
C GLY A 297 -20.52 0.76 -17.27
N ALA A 298 -19.97 0.53 -18.46
CA ALA A 298 -19.48 -0.79 -18.86
C ALA A 298 -18.25 -1.26 -18.06
N GLY A 299 -17.45 -0.33 -17.53
CA GLY A 299 -16.20 -0.65 -16.83
C GLY A 299 -16.38 -1.54 -15.59
N TYR A 300 -17.51 -1.43 -14.89
CA TYR A 300 -17.79 -2.19 -13.66
C TYR A 300 -18.90 -3.24 -13.82
N ALA A 301 -19.36 -3.48 -15.04
CA ALA A 301 -20.42 -4.46 -15.32
C ALA A 301 -20.02 -5.90 -14.93
N PHE A 302 -18.73 -6.18 -14.71
CA PHE A 302 -18.24 -7.47 -14.22
C PHE A 302 -18.59 -7.75 -12.74
N LEU A 303 -19.06 -6.73 -12.01
CA LEU A 303 -19.51 -6.83 -10.61
C LEU A 303 -21.01 -7.09 -10.47
N GLY A 304 -21.79 -6.92 -11.54
CA GLY A 304 -23.25 -7.00 -11.50
C GLY A 304 -23.92 -5.89 -12.31
N LYS A 305 -25.23 -5.74 -12.13
CA LYS A 305 -26.00 -4.67 -12.79
C LYS A 305 -25.77 -3.34 -12.07
N ALA A 306 -25.82 -2.23 -12.80
CA ALA A 306 -25.78 -0.91 -12.19
C ALA A 306 -26.89 -0.74 -11.13
N GLY A 307 -26.53 -0.25 -9.95
CA GLY A 307 -27.41 -0.12 -8.79
C GLY A 307 -27.57 -1.38 -7.93
N GLU A 308 -27.02 -2.52 -8.34
CA GLU A 308 -26.94 -3.71 -7.50
C GLU A 308 -25.96 -3.48 -6.33
N LYS A 309 -26.22 -4.09 -5.18
CA LYS A 309 -25.38 -3.90 -3.98
C LYS A 309 -24.33 -4.99 -3.89
N VAL A 310 -23.07 -4.58 -3.71
CA VAL A 310 -21.95 -5.48 -3.42
C VAL A 310 -21.22 -5.03 -2.16
N HIS A 311 -20.51 -5.94 -1.50
CA HIS A 311 -19.56 -5.59 -0.44
C HIS A 311 -18.17 -5.44 -1.06
N LEU A 312 -17.59 -4.24 -0.98
CA LEU A 312 -16.29 -3.93 -1.55
C LEU A 312 -15.31 -3.51 -0.44
N LEU A 313 -14.28 -4.32 -0.21
CA LEU A 313 -13.11 -3.85 0.52
C LEU A 313 -12.26 -3.02 -0.45
N PRO A 314 -12.08 -1.71 -0.20
CA PRO A 314 -11.44 -0.81 -1.16
C PRO A 314 -9.93 -1.01 -1.23
N GLN A 315 -9.35 -0.72 -2.40
CA GLN A 315 -7.89 -0.70 -2.60
C GLN A 315 -7.19 0.34 -1.71
N SER A 316 -7.88 1.44 -1.36
CA SER A 316 -7.40 2.43 -0.39
C SER A 316 -7.98 2.15 0.99
N GLN A 317 -7.18 2.27 2.04
CA GLN A 317 -7.67 2.05 3.39
C GLN A 317 -8.82 2.99 3.76
N GLN A 318 -9.83 2.44 4.42
CA GLN A 318 -10.93 3.19 5.02
C GLN A 318 -11.10 2.75 6.47
N SER A 319 -11.30 3.73 7.36
CA SER A 319 -11.50 3.45 8.79
C SER A 319 -12.78 2.64 9.03
N GLY A 320 -12.70 1.65 9.91
CA GLY A 320 -13.83 0.78 10.26
C GLY A 320 -14.07 -0.35 9.25
N ILE A 321 -13.14 -0.58 8.32
CA ILE A 321 -13.20 -1.62 7.29
C ILE A 321 -11.84 -2.34 7.27
N VAL A 322 -11.86 -3.67 7.36
CA VAL A 322 -10.65 -4.49 7.20
C VAL A 322 -10.02 -4.26 5.83
N TRP A 323 -8.70 -4.07 5.79
CA TRP A 323 -7.98 -3.69 4.59
C TRP A 323 -6.96 -4.76 4.19
N PRO A 324 -7.39 -5.79 3.42
CA PRO A 324 -6.53 -6.89 3.02
C PRO A 324 -5.64 -6.55 1.81
N GLY A 325 -4.36 -6.91 1.93
CA GLY A 325 -3.36 -6.86 0.88
C GLY A 325 -2.65 -8.20 0.66
N TRP A 326 -1.63 -8.18 -0.17
CA TRP A 326 -0.66 -9.27 -0.33
C TRP A 326 0.77 -8.75 -0.26
N ASN A 327 1.65 -9.58 0.32
CA ASN A 327 2.98 -9.16 0.71
C ASN A 327 4.04 -10.25 0.46
N THR A 328 5.18 -9.89 -0.14
CA THR A 328 6.37 -10.74 -0.35
C THR A 328 7.65 -10.17 0.29
N GLN A 329 7.50 -9.19 1.18
CA GLN A 329 8.57 -8.48 1.90
C GLN A 329 9.06 -9.19 3.16
N HIS A 330 8.44 -10.31 3.57
CA HIS A 330 8.94 -11.08 4.70
C HIS A 330 10.41 -11.45 4.44
N GLU A 331 11.30 -11.17 5.40
CA GLU A 331 12.75 -11.24 5.16
C GLU A 331 13.22 -12.60 4.65
N SER A 332 12.60 -13.68 5.13
CA SER A 332 12.93 -15.04 4.67
C SER A 332 12.61 -15.27 3.20
N VAL A 333 11.60 -14.57 2.65
CA VAL A 333 11.19 -14.66 1.25
C VAL A 333 12.14 -13.83 0.40
N VAL A 334 12.39 -12.58 0.81
CA VAL A 334 13.32 -11.66 0.12
C VAL A 334 14.72 -12.27 0.01
N LYS A 335 15.24 -12.86 1.10
CA LYS A 335 16.57 -13.46 1.14
C LYS A 335 16.62 -14.89 0.58
N GLY A 336 15.52 -15.64 0.69
CA GLY A 336 15.49 -17.08 0.45
C GLY A 336 14.90 -17.53 -0.88
N THR A 337 14.30 -16.62 -1.65
CA THR A 337 13.67 -16.93 -2.94
C THR A 337 14.23 -16.10 -4.09
N ARG A 338 13.97 -16.52 -5.32
CA ARG A 338 14.33 -15.83 -6.56
C ARG A 338 13.15 -15.81 -7.51
N GLY A 339 13.04 -14.74 -8.31
CA GLY A 339 11.92 -14.53 -9.21
C GLY A 339 10.59 -14.30 -8.47
N ASN A 340 9.49 -14.35 -9.20
CA ASN A 340 8.18 -14.02 -8.64
C ASN A 340 7.65 -15.14 -7.72
N VAL A 341 6.93 -14.72 -6.68
CA VAL A 341 5.98 -15.59 -6.00
C VAL A 341 4.74 -15.70 -6.88
N VAL A 342 4.26 -16.91 -7.17
CA VAL A 342 3.02 -17.12 -7.93
C VAL A 342 1.88 -17.39 -6.96
N TRP A 343 0.92 -16.47 -6.90
CA TRP A 343 -0.33 -16.65 -6.14
C TRP A 343 -1.42 -17.21 -7.06
N ARG A 344 -2.02 -18.34 -6.67
CA ARG A 344 -3.16 -18.95 -7.35
C ARG A 344 -4.41 -18.91 -6.49
N LEU A 345 -5.52 -18.48 -7.09
CA LEU A 345 -6.86 -18.71 -6.56
C LEU A 345 -7.37 -20.03 -7.13
N LYS A 346 -7.48 -21.07 -6.28
CA LYS A 346 -7.82 -22.43 -6.71
C LYS A 346 -9.31 -22.72 -6.63
N GLN A 347 -9.97 -22.20 -5.61
CA GLN A 347 -11.40 -22.43 -5.35
C GLN A 347 -11.97 -21.26 -4.55
N VAL A 348 -13.24 -20.96 -4.79
CA VAL A 348 -14.04 -20.05 -3.96
C VAL A 348 -15.34 -20.78 -3.64
N ASP A 349 -15.60 -21.00 -2.35
CA ASP A 349 -16.89 -21.45 -1.85
C ASP A 349 -17.58 -20.28 -1.15
N GLY A 350 -18.81 -19.96 -1.53
CA GLY A 350 -19.56 -18.84 -0.96
C GLY A 350 -20.92 -18.67 -1.62
N PRO A 351 -21.77 -17.77 -1.09
CA PRO A 351 -23.13 -17.54 -1.59
C PRO A 351 -23.18 -16.80 -2.92
N GLY A 352 -22.12 -16.08 -3.29
CA GLY A 352 -22.03 -15.33 -4.54
C GLY A 352 -20.62 -15.37 -5.14
N GLU A 353 -20.31 -14.40 -5.99
CA GLU A 353 -19.02 -14.31 -6.67
C GLU A 353 -18.01 -13.50 -5.85
N PHE A 354 -16.74 -13.86 -5.98
CA PHE A 354 -15.59 -13.11 -5.48
C PHE A 354 -14.81 -12.53 -6.66
N LYS A 355 -14.49 -11.24 -6.57
CA LYS A 355 -13.66 -10.53 -7.55
C LYS A 355 -12.53 -9.80 -6.82
N LEU A 356 -11.30 -9.92 -7.34
CA LEU A 356 -10.17 -9.09 -6.94
C LEU A 356 -9.76 -8.24 -8.14
N PHE A 357 -9.71 -6.93 -8.00
CA PHE A 357 -9.31 -6.04 -9.10
C PHE A 357 -8.54 -4.83 -8.61
N LEU A 358 -7.65 -4.30 -9.45
CA LEU A 358 -6.96 -3.03 -9.21
C LEU A 358 -7.72 -1.89 -9.87
N THR A 359 -7.62 -0.70 -9.30
CA THR A 359 -8.05 0.54 -9.94
C THR A 359 -6.81 1.33 -10.34
N GLY A 360 -6.61 1.55 -11.65
CA GLY A 360 -5.51 2.39 -12.15
C GLY A 360 -5.73 3.87 -11.86
N SER A 361 -4.77 4.73 -12.20
CA SER A 361 -4.83 6.19 -11.92
C SER A 361 -6.04 6.87 -12.54
N PHE A 362 -6.56 6.31 -13.63
CA PHE A 362 -7.74 6.81 -14.33
C PHE A 362 -9.04 6.09 -13.97
N GLY A 363 -9.04 5.34 -12.88
CA GLY A 363 -10.25 4.67 -12.42
C GLY A 363 -10.63 3.39 -13.17
N THR A 364 -9.87 3.01 -14.19
CA THR A 364 -10.10 1.78 -14.96
C THR A 364 -9.82 0.56 -14.08
N PRO A 365 -10.78 -0.38 -13.94
CA PRO A 365 -10.56 -1.60 -13.20
C PRO A 365 -9.78 -2.64 -14.02
N GLU A 366 -8.76 -3.24 -13.41
CA GLU A 366 -8.04 -4.42 -13.91
C GLU A 366 -8.40 -5.63 -13.04
N VAL A 367 -9.17 -6.56 -13.58
CA VAL A 367 -9.62 -7.74 -12.84
C VAL A 367 -8.48 -8.77 -12.76
N LEU A 368 -7.99 -9.01 -11.55
CA LEU A 368 -6.94 -9.98 -11.23
C LEU A 368 -7.53 -11.38 -11.02
N PHE A 369 -8.59 -11.48 -10.21
CA PHE A 369 -9.33 -12.72 -10.00
C PHE A 369 -10.83 -12.51 -10.16
N ASP A 370 -11.48 -13.51 -10.74
CA ASP A 370 -12.92 -13.53 -10.97
C ASP A 370 -13.44 -14.96 -10.80
N SER A 371 -14.12 -15.24 -9.69
CA SER A 371 -14.61 -16.59 -9.40
C SER A 371 -15.74 -17.06 -10.31
N ALA A 372 -16.35 -16.18 -11.10
CA ALA A 372 -17.33 -16.56 -12.13
C ALA A 372 -16.66 -17.19 -13.36
N LYS A 373 -15.35 -16.93 -13.54
CA LYS A 373 -14.54 -17.52 -14.61
C LYS A 373 -13.89 -18.81 -14.13
N LYS A 374 -13.37 -19.59 -15.08
CA LYS A 374 -12.70 -20.86 -14.79
C LYS A 374 -11.55 -20.67 -13.80
N LEU A 375 -11.50 -21.54 -12.79
CA LEU A 375 -10.41 -21.68 -11.83
C LEU A 375 -9.53 -22.91 -12.18
N PRO A 376 -8.25 -22.95 -11.76
CA PRO A 376 -7.54 -21.92 -11.00
C PRO A 376 -7.16 -20.70 -11.86
N GLN A 377 -7.02 -19.55 -11.22
CA GLN A 377 -6.44 -18.33 -11.78
C GLN A 377 -5.14 -18.00 -11.04
N GLN A 378 -4.23 -17.24 -11.67
CA GLN A 378 -2.93 -16.94 -11.06
C GLN A 378 -2.43 -15.52 -11.33
N LEU A 379 -1.67 -15.00 -10.38
CA LEU A 379 -0.98 -13.72 -10.41
C LEU A 379 0.49 -13.95 -10.03
N GLY A 380 1.41 -13.37 -10.79
CA GLY A 380 2.82 -13.30 -10.42
C GLY A 380 3.08 -12.05 -9.59
N ILE A 381 3.58 -12.22 -8.36
CA ILE A 381 3.93 -11.15 -7.43
C ILE A 381 5.45 -11.03 -7.43
N ALA A 382 5.96 -9.83 -7.72
CA ALA A 382 7.39 -9.58 -7.71
C ALA A 382 8.00 -9.76 -6.30
N PRO A 383 9.32 -9.99 -6.18
CA PRO A 383 10.00 -9.95 -4.90
C PRO A 383 9.79 -8.61 -4.19
N ASN A 384 9.75 -8.64 -2.86
CA ASN A 384 9.70 -7.43 -2.02
C ASN A 384 8.53 -6.48 -2.35
N THR A 385 7.38 -7.04 -2.70
CA THR A 385 6.15 -6.31 -3.04
C THR A 385 5.18 -6.28 -1.86
N HIS A 386 4.54 -5.13 -1.66
CA HIS A 386 3.37 -4.94 -0.81
C HIS A 386 2.31 -4.25 -1.66
N ALA A 387 1.16 -4.88 -1.85
CA ALA A 387 0.10 -4.29 -2.65
C ALA A 387 -1.30 -4.59 -2.09
N HIS A 388 -2.22 -3.70 -2.44
CA HIS A 388 -3.65 -3.81 -2.14
C HIS A 388 -4.45 -3.74 -3.44
N GLY A 389 -5.64 -4.32 -3.40
CA GLY A 389 -6.62 -4.24 -4.48
C GLY A 389 -8.02 -4.15 -3.89
N ASN A 390 -9.01 -4.02 -4.76
CA ASN A 390 -10.41 -4.04 -4.38
C ASN A 390 -10.92 -5.48 -4.32
N TRP A 391 -11.47 -5.90 -3.19
CA TRP A 391 -12.06 -7.22 -3.00
C TRP A 391 -13.57 -7.08 -2.96
N ALA A 392 -14.25 -7.58 -3.99
CA ALA A 392 -15.70 -7.49 -4.12
C ALA A 392 -16.38 -8.84 -3.90
N PHE A 393 -17.50 -8.81 -3.18
CA PHE A 393 -18.38 -9.95 -2.93
C PHE A 393 -19.79 -9.58 -3.35
N THR A 394 -20.40 -10.38 -4.23
CA THR A 394 -21.73 -10.05 -4.78
C THR A 394 -22.88 -10.38 -3.84
N GLU A 395 -22.67 -11.25 -2.85
CA GLU A 395 -23.68 -11.69 -1.89
C GLU A 395 -23.11 -11.71 -0.46
N ALA A 396 -23.98 -11.50 0.53
CA ALA A 396 -23.60 -11.62 1.94
C ALA A 396 -23.55 -13.10 2.37
N GLY A 397 -22.56 -13.44 3.21
CA GLY A 397 -22.41 -14.77 3.81
C GLY A 397 -20.94 -15.16 4.00
N VAL A 398 -20.69 -16.44 4.27
CA VAL A 398 -19.32 -16.93 4.53
C VAL A 398 -18.66 -17.40 3.24
N TYR A 399 -17.50 -16.83 2.95
CA TYR A 399 -16.65 -17.20 1.83
C TYR A 399 -15.40 -17.95 2.31
N LYS A 400 -15.01 -18.98 1.57
CA LYS A 400 -13.76 -19.72 1.74
C LYS A 400 -12.97 -19.69 0.44
N LEU A 401 -11.84 -18.98 0.45
CA LEU A 401 -10.96 -18.83 -0.70
C LEU A 401 -9.78 -19.78 -0.52
N THR A 402 -9.70 -20.83 -1.35
CA THR A 402 -8.54 -21.72 -1.37
C THR A 402 -7.45 -21.10 -2.23
N VAL A 403 -6.34 -20.75 -1.61
CA VAL A 403 -5.21 -20.04 -2.21
C VAL A 403 -3.96 -20.90 -2.14
N GLU A 404 -3.13 -20.82 -3.18
CA GLU A 404 -1.81 -21.45 -3.23
C GLU A 404 -0.77 -20.39 -3.56
N MET A 405 0.37 -20.43 -2.89
CA MET A 405 1.54 -19.65 -3.27
C MET A 405 2.69 -20.59 -3.61
N THR A 406 3.35 -20.34 -4.73
CA THR A 406 4.56 -21.07 -5.15
C THR A 406 5.73 -20.10 -5.26
N ALA A 407 6.92 -20.51 -4.84
CA ALA A 407 8.15 -19.75 -5.00
C ALA A 407 9.30 -20.67 -5.40
N THR A 408 10.35 -20.11 -6.00
CA THR A 408 11.60 -20.84 -6.25
C THR A 408 12.64 -20.37 -5.24
N THR A 409 13.23 -21.27 -4.46
CA THR A 409 14.30 -20.92 -3.52
C THR A 409 15.55 -20.45 -4.28
N THR A 410 16.46 -19.76 -3.61
CA THR A 410 17.77 -19.38 -4.19
C THR A 410 18.59 -20.61 -4.63
N ALA A 411 18.41 -21.76 -3.97
CA ALA A 411 18.97 -23.05 -4.37
C ALA A 411 18.28 -23.68 -5.61
N GLY A 412 17.21 -23.08 -6.11
CA GLY A 412 16.48 -23.52 -7.29
C GLY A 412 15.36 -24.52 -7.05
N THR A 413 15.02 -24.82 -5.79
CA THR A 413 13.92 -25.73 -5.43
C THR A 413 12.58 -25.01 -5.53
N SER A 414 11.59 -25.64 -6.18
CA SER A 414 10.20 -25.15 -6.14
C SER A 414 9.55 -25.53 -4.81
N VAL A 415 9.00 -24.54 -4.11
CA VAL A 415 8.29 -24.70 -2.83
C VAL A 415 6.89 -24.13 -2.95
N SER A 416 5.91 -24.73 -2.27
CA SER A 416 4.53 -24.27 -2.30
C SER A 416 3.82 -24.53 -0.99
N ASP A 417 2.75 -23.78 -0.75
CA ASP A 417 1.78 -24.04 0.32
C ASP A 417 0.37 -23.72 -0.19
N THR A 418 -0.64 -24.40 0.35
CA THR A 418 -2.06 -24.18 0.02
C THR A 418 -2.85 -24.03 1.31
N LYS A 419 -3.64 -22.96 1.41
CA LYS A 419 -4.42 -22.60 2.60
C LYS A 419 -5.79 -22.10 2.19
N THR A 420 -6.69 -22.01 3.16
CA THR A 420 -8.04 -21.44 2.98
C THR A 420 -8.18 -20.16 3.79
N LEU A 421 -8.44 -19.04 3.13
CA LEU A 421 -8.80 -17.79 3.76
C LEU A 421 -10.31 -17.75 3.98
N THR A 422 -10.75 -17.43 5.20
CA THR A 422 -12.18 -17.32 5.54
C THR A 422 -12.58 -15.85 5.65
N LEU A 423 -13.63 -15.45 4.94
CA LEU A 423 -14.25 -14.14 5.05
C LEU A 423 -15.73 -14.28 5.46
N ALA A 424 -16.17 -13.47 6.41
CA ALA A 424 -17.57 -13.33 6.79
C ALA A 424 -18.10 -12.01 6.24
N VAL A 425 -18.95 -12.06 5.21
CA VAL A 425 -19.40 -10.90 4.43
C VAL A 425 -20.80 -10.45 4.81
N GLY A 426 -20.94 -9.19 5.17
CA GLY A 426 -22.14 -8.58 5.72
C GLY A 426 -22.28 -8.82 7.23
N ASP A 427 -22.96 -7.91 7.93
CA ASP A 427 -23.00 -7.90 9.41
C ASP A 427 -23.63 -9.17 9.98
N ALA A 428 -24.63 -9.74 9.29
CA ALA A 428 -25.29 -10.99 9.68
C ALA A 428 -24.46 -12.27 9.45
N ALA A 429 -23.35 -12.21 8.70
CA ALA A 429 -22.56 -13.42 8.45
C ALA A 429 -21.82 -13.91 9.69
N ASN A 430 -22.00 -15.20 9.99
CA ASN A 430 -21.35 -15.88 11.11
C ASN A 430 -19.82 -15.87 10.95
N THR A 431 -19.13 -15.38 11.98
CA THR A 431 -17.66 -15.29 12.01
C THR A 431 -17.01 -16.58 12.53
N GLY A 432 -17.79 -17.52 13.09
CA GLY A 432 -17.27 -18.77 13.64
C GLY A 432 -16.29 -18.60 14.81
N GLY A 433 -16.17 -17.38 15.35
CA GLY A 433 -15.39 -17.02 16.53
C GLY A 433 -16.31 -16.30 17.51
N GLY A 434 -16.25 -16.69 18.79
CA GLY A 434 -16.97 -15.99 19.86
C GLY A 434 -16.49 -14.55 19.91
N ASP A 435 -17.42 -13.63 19.70
CA ASP A 435 -17.22 -12.21 19.80
C ASP A 435 -16.67 -11.85 21.19
N THR A 436 -15.45 -11.33 21.25
CA THR A 436 -14.94 -10.61 22.41
C THR A 436 -14.35 -9.30 21.93
N GLY A 437 -15.20 -8.30 21.66
CA GLY A 437 -14.76 -6.90 21.69
C GLY A 437 -15.66 -5.88 21.01
N GLY A 438 -16.65 -5.37 21.76
CA GLY A 438 -16.97 -3.94 21.75
C GLY A 438 -18.22 -3.47 20.98
N GLY A 439 -19.41 -3.78 21.50
CA GLY A 439 -20.67 -3.15 21.07
C GLY A 439 -21.52 -2.75 22.27
N ASN A 440 -21.63 -1.44 22.53
CA ASN A 440 -22.56 -0.89 23.51
C ASN A 440 -24.02 -1.15 23.10
N GLY A 441 -24.79 -1.76 24.01
CA GLY A 441 -26.17 -1.38 24.31
C GLY A 441 -27.28 -1.84 23.35
N ALA A 442 -27.81 -3.03 23.59
CA ALA A 442 -29.25 -3.29 23.58
C ALA A 442 -29.55 -4.61 24.32
N GLU A 443 -30.20 -4.52 25.48
CA GLU A 443 -30.73 -5.67 26.22
C GLU A 443 -31.78 -6.44 25.41
N PRO A 444 -31.90 -7.75 25.66
CA PRO A 444 -33.22 -8.31 25.95
C PRO A 444 -33.25 -9.06 27.29
N GLY A 445 -34.37 -8.88 28.01
CA GLY A 445 -34.63 -9.39 29.37
C GLY A 445 -34.75 -10.92 29.53
N PRO A 446 -34.95 -11.40 30.77
CA PRO A 446 -34.49 -12.71 31.20
C PRO A 446 -35.53 -13.82 31.05
N SER A 447 -35.06 -15.05 30.81
CA SER A 447 -35.78 -16.26 31.18
C SER A 447 -34.81 -17.33 31.69
N ALA A 448 -35.19 -17.93 32.81
CA ALA A 448 -34.41 -18.82 33.65
C ALA A 448 -34.39 -20.28 33.15
N SER A 449 -33.31 -21.01 33.42
CA SER A 449 -33.28 -22.04 34.48
C SER A 449 -31.97 -22.84 34.51
N ALA A 450 -31.38 -22.91 35.71
CA ALA A 450 -30.77 -24.05 36.40
C ALA A 450 -29.75 -24.98 35.69
N GLY A 451 -28.56 -25.04 36.28
CA GLY A 451 -27.60 -26.15 36.11
C GLY A 451 -26.33 -25.92 36.93
N ALA A 452 -26.37 -26.28 38.21
CA ALA A 452 -25.28 -26.13 39.18
C ALA A 452 -24.09 -27.08 38.91
N GLY A 453 -22.88 -26.62 39.24
CA GLY A 453 -21.66 -27.44 39.28
C GLY A 453 -20.50 -26.68 39.90
N SER A 454 -20.25 -26.96 41.18
CA SER A 454 -19.25 -26.36 42.08
C SER A 454 -17.80 -26.67 41.70
N GLY A 455 -16.88 -25.75 42.03
CA GLY A 455 -15.43 -25.97 41.99
C GLY A 455 -14.61 -24.75 42.41
N THR A 456 -14.41 -24.60 43.72
CA THR A 456 -13.54 -23.63 44.43
C THR A 456 -12.06 -23.68 44.02
N GLY A 457 -11.38 -22.52 44.01
CA GLY A 457 -9.92 -22.42 43.98
C GLY A 457 -9.42 -20.97 44.05
N ASN A 458 -9.00 -20.56 45.25
CA ASN A 458 -8.50 -19.24 45.65
C ASN A 458 -7.05 -18.99 45.15
N GLY A 459 -6.67 -17.73 44.86
CA GLY A 459 -5.26 -17.38 44.62
C GLY A 459 -5.00 -15.97 44.06
N SER A 460 -4.79 -15.02 44.96
CA SER A 460 -4.34 -13.63 44.79
C SER A 460 -2.88 -13.49 44.29
N GLY A 461 -2.57 -12.41 43.56
CA GLY A 461 -1.20 -11.93 43.34
C GLY A 461 -1.10 -10.72 42.39
N GLU A 462 -0.76 -9.56 42.94
CA GLU A 462 -0.53 -8.26 42.29
C GLU A 462 0.87 -8.08 41.66
N GLY A 463 1.02 -7.03 40.84
CA GLY A 463 2.26 -6.25 40.63
C GLY A 463 3.03 -6.59 39.34
N GLY A 464 3.07 -5.71 38.32
CA GLY A 464 4.05 -4.60 38.17
C GLY A 464 5.20 -5.10 37.28
N GLY A 465 5.54 -4.55 36.11
CA GLY A 465 5.91 -3.17 35.78
C GLY A 465 7.31 -3.21 35.14
N ASP A 466 7.53 -2.37 34.12
CA ASP A 466 8.79 -2.05 33.42
C ASP A 466 9.30 -3.05 32.35
N GLY A 467 9.68 -2.68 31.12
CA GLY A 467 9.97 -1.36 30.55
C GLY A 467 11.45 -1.19 30.23
N SER A 468 11.93 -1.67 29.07
CA SER A 468 13.13 -1.21 28.34
C SER A 468 13.25 -2.04 27.05
N GLY A 469 13.51 -1.55 25.84
CA GLY A 469 14.07 -0.27 25.44
C GLY A 469 15.25 -0.51 24.48
N ASN A 470 14.95 -0.42 23.18
CA ASN A 470 15.80 0.01 22.07
C ASN A 470 16.87 -0.93 21.46
N GLY A 471 16.94 -0.87 20.12
CA GLY A 471 18.00 -1.46 19.30
C GLY A 471 17.71 -1.39 17.80
N GLY A 472 17.30 -0.23 17.27
CA GLY A 472 17.08 -0.01 15.85
C GLY A 472 18.38 0.07 15.05
N GLY A 473 18.48 -0.72 13.99
CA GLY A 473 19.49 -0.60 12.93
C GLY A 473 18.78 -0.26 11.63
N GLY A 474 19.06 0.94 11.10
CA GLY A 474 18.54 1.42 9.82
C GLY A 474 19.08 0.60 8.65
N GLY A 475 18.20 0.30 7.70
CA GLY A 475 18.50 -0.36 6.44
C GLY A 475 17.79 0.34 5.29
N ASP A 476 18.54 0.55 4.21
CA ASP A 476 18.18 1.27 2.99
C ASP A 476 16.81 0.90 2.40
N LEU A 477 16.16 1.94 1.85
CA LEU A 477 14.90 1.87 1.12
C LEU A 477 15.05 0.99 -0.13
N ALA A 478 14.28 -0.09 -0.18
CA ALA A 478 14.21 -0.97 -1.32
C ALA A 478 13.32 -0.39 -2.43
N MET A 479 13.77 -0.55 -3.67
CA MET A 479 13.13 -0.07 -4.90
C MET A 479 11.68 -0.55 -5.03
N THR A 480 10.76 0.41 -5.19
CA THR A 480 9.36 0.16 -5.56
C THR A 480 9.19 0.38 -7.06
N GLY A 481 8.73 -0.66 -7.76
CA GLY A 481 8.19 -0.54 -9.11
C GLY A 481 8.82 -1.52 -10.09
N MET A 482 8.04 -2.50 -10.54
CA MET A 482 7.98 -2.92 -11.96
C MET A 482 6.79 -3.87 -12.19
N ASN A 483 5.95 -3.48 -13.15
CA ASN A 483 5.18 -4.30 -14.11
C ASN A 483 4.42 -5.55 -13.62
N ILE A 484 3.10 -5.41 -13.48
CA ILE A 484 2.18 -6.51 -13.78
C ILE A 484 2.13 -6.63 -15.31
N VAL A 485 3.03 -7.42 -15.89
CA VAL A 485 2.86 -7.87 -17.28
C VAL A 485 1.65 -8.78 -17.29
N SER A 486 0.58 -8.34 -17.92
CA SER A 486 -0.60 -9.13 -18.22
C SER A 486 -0.16 -10.37 -19.02
N ILE A 487 -0.06 -11.53 -18.38
CA ILE A 487 0.01 -12.81 -19.10
C ILE A 487 -1.40 -13.16 -19.54
N ALA A 488 -1.91 -12.43 -20.53
CA ALA A 488 -3.10 -12.78 -21.26
C ALA A 488 -2.99 -12.20 -22.67
N GLY A 489 -2.52 -13.04 -23.62
CA GLY A 489 -2.61 -12.74 -25.05
C GLY A 489 -1.29 -12.65 -25.83
N GLY A 490 -0.41 -13.64 -25.73
CA GLY A 490 0.82 -13.71 -26.56
C GLY A 490 1.12 -15.07 -27.18
N GLY A 491 0.19 -16.03 -27.12
CA GLY A 491 0.44 -17.43 -27.48
C GLY A 491 -0.06 -17.90 -28.86
N ALA A 492 -0.85 -17.11 -29.59
CA ALA A 492 -1.56 -17.60 -30.79
C ALA A 492 -1.09 -17.02 -32.13
N LEU A 493 -0.16 -16.04 -32.16
CA LEU A 493 0.25 -15.37 -33.41
C LEU A 493 1.68 -15.66 -33.89
N LEU A 494 2.48 -16.44 -33.16
CA LEU A 494 3.86 -16.78 -33.56
C LEU A 494 4.04 -18.19 -34.15
N ILE A 495 3.00 -19.02 -34.24
CA ILE A 495 3.07 -20.31 -34.94
C ILE A 495 2.65 -20.19 -36.42
N ALA A 496 1.85 -19.18 -36.80
CA ALA A 496 1.45 -18.99 -38.20
C ALA A 496 2.52 -18.29 -39.06
N ALA A 497 3.36 -17.41 -38.50
CA ALA A 497 4.43 -16.72 -39.26
C ALA A 497 5.70 -17.58 -39.44
N GLY A 498 5.96 -18.52 -38.52
CA GLY A 498 7.09 -19.46 -38.61
C GLY A 498 6.89 -20.59 -39.62
N ALA A 499 5.64 -21.05 -39.83
CA ALA A 499 5.35 -22.10 -40.80
C ALA A 499 5.40 -21.59 -42.26
N ALA A 500 5.03 -20.32 -42.51
CA ALA A 500 5.06 -19.73 -43.84
C ALA A 500 6.49 -19.47 -44.36
N THR A 501 7.42 -19.09 -43.47
CA THR A 501 8.81 -18.80 -43.86
C THR A 501 9.62 -20.07 -44.15
N VAL A 502 9.38 -21.16 -43.43
CA VAL A 502 10.04 -22.46 -43.69
C VAL A 502 9.47 -23.17 -44.94
N ALA A 503 8.18 -22.99 -45.25
CA ALA A 503 7.58 -23.53 -46.47
C ALA A 503 8.04 -22.79 -47.75
N LEU A 504 8.26 -21.47 -47.67
CA LEU A 504 8.74 -20.66 -48.81
C LEU A 504 10.25 -20.83 -49.07
N SER A 505 11.06 -21.15 -48.07
CA SER A 505 12.48 -21.44 -48.26
C SER A 505 12.76 -22.83 -48.82
N ARG A 506 11.85 -23.80 -48.63
CA ARG A 506 11.98 -25.15 -49.22
C ARG A 506 11.57 -25.18 -50.70
N ARG A 507 10.58 -24.39 -51.12
CA ARG A 507 10.15 -24.34 -52.54
C ARG A 507 11.13 -23.65 -53.50
N ARG A 508 12.10 -22.86 -53.02
CA ARG A 508 13.12 -22.22 -53.87
C ARG A 508 14.38 -23.06 -54.09
N LYS A 509 14.52 -24.22 -53.45
CA LYS A 509 15.67 -25.14 -53.64
C LYS A 509 15.39 -26.33 -54.55
N GLU A 510 14.18 -26.47 -55.08
CA GLU A 510 13.81 -27.58 -55.97
C GLU A 510 13.62 -27.18 -57.45
N ASN A 511 13.77 -25.89 -57.81
CA ASN A 511 13.69 -25.41 -59.20
C ASN A 511 14.85 -24.46 -59.57
N GLY A 512 16.08 -24.85 -59.26
CA GLY A 512 17.30 -24.13 -59.67
C GLY A 512 18.42 -25.10 -60.00
#